data_AF-A0AAP2W6A4-F1
#
_entry.id   AF-A0AAP2W6A4-F1
#
_cell.length_a   1.000
_cell.length_b   1.000
_cell.length_c   1.000
_cell.angle_alpha   90.00
_cell.angle_beta   90.00
_cell.angle_gamma   90.00
#
_symmetry.space_group_name_H-M   'P 1'
#
loop_
_entity.id
_entity.type
_entity.pdbx_description
1 polymer ?
#
loop_
_entity_poly.entity_id
_entity_poly.type
_entity_poly.pdbx_seq_one_letter_code
_entity_poly.pdbx_strand_id
1 'polypeptide(L)'
;MEYNVLLLYLLGFLGPLLIYLTRYVARGRTKDMTRLWFVTFFAFIIFYWLAGNDYIISNVEPIGYALLWPVVAILSFWAVFKLTEKEPSPIPFFDWMVSFLIAALFAFLLDGIAGAMGWYTYNPAMIDATAIMNPISGTKTPAVIPLMLGILLMGVHFLAMKFHTILKEKMKVSESSTTLLLSGLAVILGGLLWIVTEFVMGVAKEIFL
;
A
#
# COMPACT_ATOMS: atom_id res chain seq x y z
N MET A 1 -14.90 -10.48 17.42
CA MET A 1 -15.65 -9.47 16.63
C MET A 1 -15.48 -8.06 17.22
N GLU A 2 -15.65 -7.86 18.53
CA GLU A 2 -15.55 -6.52 19.18
C GLU A 2 -14.16 -5.86 19.09
N TYR A 3 -13.07 -6.62 19.27
CA TYR A 3 -11.70 -6.10 19.13
C TYR A 3 -11.38 -5.59 17.71
N ASN A 4 -12.00 -6.16 16.68
CA ASN A 4 -11.76 -5.75 15.29
C ASN A 4 -12.37 -4.37 15.00
N VAL A 5 -13.52 -4.05 15.60
CA VAL A 5 -14.21 -2.78 15.35
C VAL A 5 -13.49 -1.61 16.03
N LEU A 6 -13.04 -1.78 17.27
CA LEU A 6 -12.24 -0.76 17.97
C LEU A 6 -10.92 -0.47 17.23
N LEU A 7 -10.27 -1.52 16.74
CA LEU A 7 -9.06 -1.39 15.95
C LEU A 7 -9.31 -0.65 14.62
N LEU A 8 -10.39 -0.97 13.91
CA LEU A 8 -10.80 -0.25 12.69
C LEU A 8 -11.03 1.24 12.97
N TYR A 9 -11.65 1.60 14.10
CA TYR A 9 -11.82 2.99 14.50
C TYR A 9 -10.49 3.68 14.81
N LEU A 10 -9.58 3.00 15.53
CA LEU A 10 -8.25 3.53 15.81
C LEU A 10 -7.44 3.75 14.54
N LEU A 11 -7.47 2.81 13.59
CA LEU A 11 -6.81 2.93 12.29
C LEU A 11 -7.42 4.03 11.43
N GLY A 12 -8.75 4.13 11.42
CA GLY A 12 -9.49 5.21 10.77
C GLY A 12 -9.16 6.59 11.35
N PHE A 13 -8.82 6.68 12.64
CA PHE A 13 -8.39 7.92 13.30
C PHE A 13 -6.90 8.24 13.08
N LEU A 14 -6.07 7.21 12.97
CA LEU A 14 -4.62 7.36 12.76
C LEU A 14 -4.31 8.14 11.48
N GLY A 15 -5.12 7.95 10.43
CA GLY A 15 -4.96 8.64 9.16
C GLY A 15 -5.12 10.15 9.22
N PRO A 16 -6.28 10.67 9.64
CA PRO A 16 -6.49 12.09 9.89
C PRO A 16 -5.43 12.70 10.81
N LEU A 17 -4.99 11.97 11.84
CA LEU A 17 -3.91 12.40 12.72
C LEU A 17 -2.59 12.56 11.96
N LEU A 18 -2.17 11.57 11.17
CA LEU A 18 -0.95 11.67 10.35
C LEU A 18 -1.04 12.79 9.31
N ILE A 19 -2.19 12.93 8.65
CA ILE A 19 -2.44 14.03 7.72
C ILE A 19 -2.25 15.37 8.44
N TYR A 20 -2.79 15.53 9.66
CA TYR A 20 -2.60 16.72 10.47
C TYR A 20 -1.13 16.94 10.85
N LEU A 21 -0.45 15.90 11.33
CA LEU A 21 0.96 15.95 11.74
C LEU A 21 1.91 16.29 10.60
N THR A 22 1.51 16.07 9.34
CA THR A 22 2.27 16.47 8.14
C THR A 22 2.59 17.97 8.14
N ARG A 23 1.77 18.80 8.80
CA ARG A 23 2.06 20.23 8.97
C ARG A 23 3.41 20.49 9.61
N TYR A 24 3.83 19.63 10.54
CA TYR A 24 5.09 19.73 11.26
C TYR A 24 6.24 18.99 10.56
N VAL A 25 5.94 17.90 9.83
CA VAL A 25 6.97 17.05 9.22
C VAL A 25 7.36 17.50 7.81
N ALA A 26 6.36 17.83 6.98
CA ALA A 26 6.52 18.11 5.54
C ALA A 26 5.92 19.46 5.12
N ARG A 27 6.19 20.50 5.92
CA ARG A 27 5.93 21.92 5.59
C ARG A 27 4.50 22.21 5.12
N GLY A 28 3.49 21.60 5.74
CA GLY A 28 2.09 21.94 5.45
C GLY A 28 1.48 21.27 4.22
N ARG A 29 2.11 20.25 3.61
CA ARG A 29 1.60 19.47 2.47
C ARG A 29 0.40 18.55 2.79
N THR A 30 -0.48 19.02 3.68
CA THR A 30 -1.68 18.34 4.17
C THR A 30 -2.58 17.84 3.04
N LYS A 31 -2.79 18.68 2.00
CA LYS A 31 -3.64 18.33 0.84
C LYS A 31 -3.08 17.15 0.04
N ASP A 32 -1.76 17.11 -0.14
CA ASP A 32 -1.12 16.00 -0.84
C ASP A 32 -1.26 14.70 -0.04
N MET A 33 -1.17 14.77 1.29
CA MET A 33 -1.34 13.60 2.16
C MET A 33 -2.78 13.12 2.23
N THR A 34 -3.76 14.03 2.22
CA THR A 34 -5.17 13.63 2.07
C THR A 34 -5.40 12.90 0.76
N ARG A 35 -4.84 13.39 -0.35
CA ARG A 35 -4.96 12.72 -1.65
C ARG A 35 -4.27 11.36 -1.64
N LEU A 36 -3.04 11.29 -1.13
CA LEU A 36 -2.29 10.05 -1.01
C LEU A 36 -3.07 9.03 -0.18
N TRP A 37 -3.72 9.46 0.91
CA TRP A 37 -4.57 8.63 1.75
C TRP A 37 -5.69 7.95 0.96
N PHE A 38 -6.50 8.73 0.24
CA PHE A 38 -7.62 8.20 -0.56
C PHE A 38 -7.14 7.30 -1.70
N VAL A 39 -6.14 7.72 -2.47
CA VAL A 39 -5.62 6.92 -3.59
C VAL A 39 -5.06 5.59 -3.09
N THR A 40 -4.34 5.61 -1.97
CA THR A 40 -3.83 4.37 -1.35
C THR A 40 -4.98 3.48 -0.91
N PHE A 41 -5.94 4.03 -0.15
CA PHE A 41 -7.06 3.26 0.36
C PHE A 41 -7.85 2.57 -0.76
N PHE A 42 -8.19 3.29 -1.83
CA PHE A 42 -8.94 2.74 -2.96
C PHE A 42 -8.15 1.69 -3.75
N ALA A 43 -6.83 1.85 -3.91
CA ALA A 43 -6.02 0.86 -4.59
C ALA A 43 -5.92 -0.45 -3.79
N PHE A 44 -5.64 -0.34 -2.49
CA PHE A 44 -5.42 -1.50 -1.63
C PHE A 44 -6.72 -2.21 -1.25
N ILE A 45 -7.85 -1.51 -1.09
CA ILE A 45 -9.13 -2.18 -0.83
C ILE A 45 -9.53 -3.10 -1.99
N ILE A 46 -9.31 -2.66 -3.23
CA ILE A 46 -9.60 -3.47 -4.42
C ILE A 46 -8.64 -4.65 -4.50
N PHE A 47 -7.34 -4.43 -4.26
CA PHE A 47 -6.37 -5.51 -4.23
C PHE A 47 -6.73 -6.59 -3.20
N TYR A 48 -7.02 -6.22 -1.95
CA TYR A 48 -7.39 -7.19 -0.90
C TYR A 48 -8.76 -7.83 -1.12
N TRP A 49 -9.70 -7.09 -1.71
CA TRP A 49 -11.01 -7.66 -2.05
C TRP A 49 -10.88 -8.75 -3.12
N LEU A 50 -10.04 -8.52 -4.14
CA LEU A 50 -9.76 -9.52 -5.18
C LEU A 50 -8.88 -10.66 -4.68
N ALA A 51 -7.91 -10.40 -3.81
CA ALA A 51 -7.01 -11.42 -3.25
C ALA A 51 -7.63 -12.27 -2.13
N GLY A 52 -8.81 -11.88 -1.64
CA GLY A 52 -9.53 -12.58 -0.58
C GLY A 52 -9.95 -13.98 -1.02
N ASN A 53 -9.80 -14.95 -0.13
CA ASN A 53 -10.07 -16.38 -0.33
C ASN A 53 -9.10 -17.13 -1.26
N ASP A 54 -8.47 -16.46 -2.23
CA ASP A 54 -7.51 -17.10 -3.14
C ASP A 54 -6.13 -17.25 -2.50
N TYR A 55 -5.57 -16.13 -1.99
CA TYR A 55 -4.26 -16.12 -1.32
C TYR A 55 -4.37 -15.90 0.18
N ILE A 56 -5.38 -15.13 0.62
CA ILE A 56 -5.54 -14.71 2.01
C ILE A 56 -6.83 -15.31 2.56
N ILE A 57 -6.68 -16.18 3.56
CA ILE A 57 -7.80 -16.71 4.35
C ILE A 57 -7.88 -15.85 5.61
N SER A 58 -8.82 -14.91 5.63
CA SER A 58 -8.93 -13.88 6.67
C SER A 58 -10.21 -14.00 7.49
N ASN A 59 -10.09 -13.76 8.79
CA ASN A 59 -11.22 -13.58 9.72
C ASN A 59 -11.62 -12.10 9.87
N VAL A 60 -10.88 -11.21 9.22
CA VAL A 60 -11.06 -9.75 9.22
C VAL A 60 -11.46 -9.29 7.82
N GLU A 61 -12.34 -8.29 7.74
CA GLU A 61 -12.75 -7.71 6.46
C GLU A 61 -11.56 -7.06 5.72
N PRO A 62 -11.51 -7.16 4.38
CA PRO A 62 -10.46 -6.55 3.54
C PRO A 62 -10.21 -5.06 3.83
N ILE A 63 -11.25 -4.34 4.25
CA ILE A 63 -11.18 -2.92 4.60
C ILE A 63 -10.21 -2.65 5.75
N GLY A 64 -10.05 -3.58 6.70
CA GLY A 64 -9.15 -3.41 7.84
C GLY A 64 -7.69 -3.37 7.42
N TYR A 65 -7.30 -4.25 6.50
CA TYR A 65 -5.94 -4.23 5.94
C TYR A 65 -5.72 -3.03 5.04
N ALA A 66 -6.71 -2.70 4.21
CA ALA A 66 -6.64 -1.55 3.32
C ALA A 66 -6.45 -0.21 4.07
N LEU A 67 -6.99 -0.06 5.27
CA LEU A 67 -6.83 1.14 6.11
C LEU A 67 -5.41 1.32 6.69
N LEU A 68 -4.60 0.26 6.74
CA LEU A 68 -3.22 0.34 7.20
C LEU A 68 -2.29 0.98 6.15
N TRP A 69 -2.54 0.72 4.87
CA TRP A 69 -1.65 1.15 3.79
C TRP A 69 -1.53 2.66 3.62
N PRO A 70 -2.61 3.45 3.76
CA PRO A 70 -2.51 4.90 3.77
C PRO A 70 -1.56 5.46 4.85
N VAL A 71 -1.43 4.79 6.01
CA VAL A 71 -0.44 5.14 7.04
C VAL A 71 0.97 4.95 6.49
N VAL A 72 1.23 3.77 5.90
CA VAL A 72 2.51 3.43 5.28
C VAL A 72 2.87 4.44 4.18
N ALA A 73 1.89 4.83 3.36
CA ALA A 73 2.09 5.80 2.28
C ALA A 73 2.53 7.17 2.79
N ILE A 74 1.89 7.67 3.85
CA ILE A 74 2.26 8.97 4.44
C ILE A 74 3.66 8.88 5.08
N LEU A 75 3.95 7.79 5.79
CA LEU A 75 5.26 7.58 6.41
C LEU A 75 6.37 7.45 5.37
N SER A 76 6.14 6.74 4.27
CA SER A 76 7.10 6.65 3.17
C SER A 76 7.34 8.01 2.54
N PHE A 77 6.29 8.80 2.31
CA PHE A 77 6.44 10.16 1.82
C PHE A 77 7.25 11.04 2.79
N TRP A 78 7.00 10.96 4.10
CA TRP A 78 7.77 11.72 5.09
C TRP A 78 9.24 11.32 5.11
N ALA A 79 9.53 10.02 5.05
CA ALA A 79 10.90 9.53 5.00
C ALA A 79 11.63 10.03 3.74
N VAL A 80 11.02 9.89 2.56
CA VAL A 80 11.58 10.44 1.30
C VAL A 80 11.78 11.94 1.42
N PHE A 81 10.79 12.68 1.91
CA PHE A 81 10.87 14.13 2.07
C PHE A 81 12.02 14.53 2.99
N LYS A 82 12.22 13.84 4.12
CA LYS A 82 13.31 14.13 5.06
C LYS A 82 14.68 13.75 4.51
N LEU A 83 14.78 12.64 3.78
CA LEU A 83 16.03 12.22 3.14
C LEU A 83 16.45 13.18 2.02
N THR A 84 15.49 13.81 1.35
CA THR A 84 15.71 14.72 0.21
C THR A 84 15.59 16.20 0.56
N GLU A 85 15.38 16.56 1.85
CA GLU A 85 15.14 17.94 2.29
C GLU A 85 16.34 18.88 2.05
N LYS A 86 17.55 18.33 2.06
CA LYS A 86 18.79 19.10 1.86
C LYS A 86 19.19 19.21 0.39
N GLU A 87 18.98 18.15 -0.38
CA GLU A 87 19.21 18.10 -1.82
C GLU A 87 18.15 17.19 -2.43
N PRO A 88 17.18 17.72 -3.20
CA PRO A 88 16.26 16.89 -3.94
C PRO A 88 17.07 15.95 -4.83
N SER A 89 16.88 14.64 -4.70
CA SER A 89 17.54 13.69 -5.59
C SER A 89 17.23 14.10 -7.03
N PRO A 90 18.24 14.39 -7.88
CA PRO A 90 17.99 14.72 -9.28
C PRO A 90 17.44 13.51 -10.05
N ILE A 91 17.48 12.32 -9.45
CA ILE A 91 17.09 11.07 -10.05
C ILE A 91 15.77 10.60 -9.40
N PRO A 92 14.64 10.64 -10.14
CA PRO A 92 13.32 10.25 -9.63
C PRO A 92 13.18 8.76 -9.23
N PHE A 93 14.17 7.93 -9.59
CA PHE A 93 14.25 6.52 -9.22
C PHE A 93 14.51 6.32 -7.72
N PHE A 94 15.32 7.18 -7.07
CA PHE A 94 15.62 7.05 -5.64
C PHE A 94 14.37 7.25 -4.78
N ASP A 95 13.54 8.25 -5.09
CA ASP A 95 12.29 8.49 -4.38
C ASP A 95 11.34 7.27 -4.45
N TRP A 96 11.31 6.64 -5.62
CA TRP A 96 10.50 5.43 -5.87
C TRP A 96 11.05 4.21 -5.15
N MET A 97 12.38 4.04 -5.14
CA MET A 97 13.04 2.94 -4.45
C MET A 97 12.89 3.05 -2.93
N VAL A 98 13.01 4.25 -2.36
CA VAL A 98 12.76 4.45 -0.92
C VAL A 98 11.29 4.18 -0.58
N SER A 99 10.35 4.64 -1.42
CA SER A 99 8.92 4.35 -1.22
C SER A 99 8.66 2.84 -1.27
N PHE A 100 9.26 2.13 -2.21
CA PHE A 100 9.20 0.67 -2.32
C PHE A 100 9.80 -0.04 -1.09
N LEU A 101 10.99 0.34 -0.65
CA LEU A 101 11.66 -0.29 0.49
C LEU A 101 10.86 -0.12 1.78
N ILE A 102 10.29 1.07 1.99
CA ILE A 102 9.42 1.32 3.14
C ILE A 102 8.13 0.51 3.01
N ALA A 103 7.54 0.45 1.81
CA ALA A 103 6.36 -0.38 1.56
C ALA A 103 6.61 -1.86 1.87
N ALA A 104 7.73 -2.40 1.38
CA ALA A 104 8.11 -3.79 1.59
C ALA A 104 8.36 -4.06 3.08
N LEU A 105 9.11 -3.18 3.77
CA LEU A 105 9.33 -3.28 5.21
C LEU A 105 8.00 -3.31 5.97
N PHE A 106 7.10 -2.37 5.69
CA PHE A 106 5.79 -2.35 6.34
C PHE A 106 4.92 -3.54 5.94
N ALA A 107 5.00 -4.04 4.71
CA ALA A 107 4.32 -5.26 4.30
C ALA A 107 4.73 -6.43 5.21
N PHE A 108 6.03 -6.60 5.46
CA PHE A 108 6.56 -7.62 6.37
C PHE A 108 6.14 -7.41 7.83
N LEU A 109 6.18 -6.16 8.31
CA LEU A 109 5.78 -5.83 9.68
C LEU A 109 4.28 -6.10 9.89
N LEU A 110 3.44 -5.62 8.99
CA LEU A 110 1.98 -5.79 9.05
C LEU A 110 1.59 -7.25 8.88
N ASP A 111 2.23 -7.98 7.97
CA ASP A 111 2.05 -9.42 7.81
C ASP A 111 2.45 -10.19 9.07
N GLY A 112 3.57 -9.82 9.69
CA GLY A 112 4.04 -10.46 10.93
C GLY A 112 3.09 -10.21 12.10
N ILE A 113 2.61 -8.97 12.26
CA ILE A 113 1.63 -8.62 13.29
C ILE A 113 0.30 -9.34 13.02
N ALA A 114 -0.20 -9.30 11.79
CA ALA A 114 -1.46 -9.92 11.43
C ALA A 114 -1.42 -11.46 11.58
N GLY A 115 -0.30 -12.09 11.23
CA GLY A 115 -0.07 -13.51 11.46
C GLY A 115 0.00 -13.86 12.95
N ALA A 116 0.74 -13.08 13.76
CA ALA A 116 0.83 -13.28 15.20
C ALA A 116 -0.52 -13.08 15.93
N MET A 117 -1.36 -12.18 15.42
CA MET A 117 -2.69 -11.91 15.95
C MET A 117 -3.79 -12.83 15.38
N GLY A 118 -3.44 -13.73 14.45
CA GLY A 118 -4.39 -14.65 13.82
C GLY A 118 -5.47 -13.94 12.96
N TRP A 119 -5.16 -12.75 12.43
CA TRP A 119 -6.10 -11.98 11.63
C TRP A 119 -6.31 -12.59 10.24
N TYR A 120 -5.24 -13.10 9.65
CA TYR A 120 -5.29 -13.92 8.45
C TYR A 120 -4.20 -14.99 8.43
N THR A 121 -4.39 -15.96 7.56
CA THR A 121 -3.38 -16.94 7.17
C THR A 121 -3.30 -16.97 5.64
N TYR A 122 -2.17 -17.41 5.09
CA TYR A 122 -2.07 -17.65 3.67
C TYR A 122 -2.65 -19.01 3.30
N ASN A 123 -3.22 -19.13 2.10
CA ASN A 123 -3.68 -20.40 1.57
C ASN A 123 -2.48 -21.34 1.33
N PRO A 124 -2.36 -22.48 2.05
CA PRO A 124 -1.20 -23.37 1.96
C PRO A 124 -0.91 -23.86 0.54
N ALA A 125 -1.96 -24.04 -0.29
CA ALA A 125 -1.82 -24.46 -1.69
C ALA A 125 -1.07 -23.45 -2.58
N MET A 126 -0.92 -22.21 -2.12
CA MET A 126 -0.29 -21.10 -2.82
C MET A 126 1.04 -20.66 -2.17
N ILE A 127 1.40 -21.18 -0.99
CA ILE A 127 2.57 -20.73 -0.20
C ILE A 127 3.87 -21.36 -0.68
N ASP A 128 3.88 -22.67 -0.97
CA ASP A 128 5.12 -23.45 -0.88
C ASP A 128 6.15 -23.17 -1.98
N ALA A 129 5.76 -22.59 -3.12
CA ALA A 129 6.70 -22.28 -4.21
C ALA A 129 7.58 -21.03 -3.94
N THR A 130 7.13 -20.09 -3.09
CA THR A 130 7.83 -18.80 -2.85
C THR A 130 7.88 -18.41 -1.37
N ALA A 131 7.71 -19.38 -0.48
CA ALA A 131 7.62 -19.14 0.96
C ALA A 131 8.94 -18.58 1.52
N ILE A 132 8.82 -17.49 2.26
CA ILE A 132 9.84 -16.95 3.14
C ILE A 132 9.32 -16.94 4.57
N MET A 133 10.22 -17.02 5.53
CA MET A 133 9.86 -16.96 6.93
C MET A 133 9.70 -15.51 7.37
N ASN A 134 8.50 -15.14 7.85
CA ASN A 134 8.33 -13.85 8.49
C ASN A 134 9.10 -13.85 9.83
N PRO A 135 10.06 -12.93 10.05
CA PRO A 135 10.92 -12.96 11.23
C PRO A 135 10.18 -12.60 12.54
N ILE A 136 8.97 -12.03 12.45
CA ILE A 136 8.18 -11.62 13.63
C ILE A 136 7.29 -12.76 14.12
N SER A 137 6.50 -13.34 13.23
CA SER A 137 5.51 -14.38 13.57
C SER A 137 6.04 -15.80 13.40
N GLY A 138 7.12 -15.99 12.65
CA GLY A 138 7.58 -17.32 12.22
C GLY A 138 6.63 -17.99 11.22
N THR A 139 5.67 -17.26 10.64
CA THR A 139 4.73 -17.80 9.65
C THR A 139 5.33 -17.77 8.24
N LYS A 140 5.03 -18.80 7.44
CA LYS A 140 5.41 -18.81 6.02
C LYS A 140 4.57 -17.78 5.27
N THR A 141 5.25 -16.91 4.52
CA THR A 141 4.64 -15.85 3.72
C THR A 141 5.11 -16.00 2.28
N PRO A 142 4.24 -15.94 1.26
CA PRO A 142 4.66 -15.96 -0.14
C PRO A 142 5.37 -14.64 -0.48
N ALA A 143 6.68 -14.68 -0.77
CA ALA A 143 7.52 -13.49 -0.98
C ALA A 143 7.00 -12.54 -2.08
N VAL A 144 6.29 -13.10 -3.06
CA VAL A 144 5.67 -12.36 -4.16
C VAL A 144 4.59 -11.40 -3.64
N ILE A 145 3.83 -11.76 -2.61
CA ILE A 145 2.72 -10.92 -2.11
C ILE A 145 3.24 -9.60 -1.48
N PRO A 146 4.18 -9.61 -0.51
CA PRO A 146 4.81 -8.38 -0.02
C PRO A 146 5.48 -7.55 -1.13
N LEU A 147 6.10 -8.20 -2.12
CA LEU A 147 6.71 -7.54 -3.26
C LEU A 147 5.66 -6.77 -4.08
N MET A 148 4.54 -7.41 -4.41
CA MET A 148 3.46 -6.78 -5.17
C MET A 148 2.84 -5.62 -4.39
N LEU A 149 2.57 -5.79 -3.09
CA LEU A 149 2.09 -4.70 -2.24
C LEU A 149 3.05 -3.49 -2.25
N GLY A 150 4.37 -3.74 -2.30
CA GLY A 150 5.36 -2.69 -2.49
C GLY A 150 5.25 -1.97 -3.83
N ILE A 151 5.09 -2.72 -4.92
CA ILE A 151 4.87 -2.18 -6.28
C ILE A 151 3.57 -1.37 -6.33
N LEU A 152 2.50 -1.80 -5.66
CA LEU A 152 1.24 -1.05 -5.58
C LEU A 152 1.47 0.32 -4.96
N LEU A 153 2.24 0.38 -3.86
CA LEU A 153 2.51 1.63 -3.18
C LEU A 153 3.32 2.60 -4.06
N MET A 154 4.26 2.09 -4.87
CA MET A 154 4.96 2.91 -5.85
C MET A 154 4.00 3.53 -6.88
N GLY A 155 3.09 2.72 -7.43
CA GLY A 155 2.08 3.18 -8.39
C GLY A 155 1.15 4.23 -7.77
N VAL A 156 0.76 4.05 -6.52
CA VAL A 156 -0.04 5.01 -5.76
C VAL A 156 0.70 6.34 -5.56
N HIS A 157 1.99 6.32 -5.20
CA HIS A 157 2.79 7.55 -5.10
C HIS A 157 2.91 8.26 -6.45
N PHE A 158 3.08 7.51 -7.53
CA PHE A 158 3.09 8.05 -8.88
C PHE A 158 1.77 8.76 -9.20
N LEU A 159 0.63 8.12 -8.96
CA LEU A 159 -0.69 8.70 -9.20
C LEU A 159 -0.92 9.95 -8.36
N ALA A 160 -0.73 9.85 -7.03
CA ALA A 160 -1.05 10.92 -6.08
C ALA A 160 -0.16 12.16 -6.23
N MET A 161 1.10 11.99 -6.62
CA MET A 161 2.09 13.07 -6.64
C MET A 161 2.43 13.52 -8.05
N LYS A 162 2.92 12.60 -8.91
CA LYS A 162 3.43 12.96 -10.24
C LYS A 162 2.32 13.12 -11.26
N PHE A 163 1.39 12.18 -11.33
CA PHE A 163 0.29 12.21 -12.29
C PHE A 163 -0.69 13.35 -11.97
N HIS A 164 -0.96 13.59 -10.68
CA HIS A 164 -1.70 14.77 -10.25
C HIS A 164 -1.14 16.08 -10.82
N THR A 165 0.18 16.30 -10.69
CA THR A 165 0.83 17.51 -11.20
C THR A 165 0.67 17.63 -12.72
N ILE A 166 0.78 16.52 -13.45
CA ILE A 166 0.53 16.49 -14.90
C ILE A 166 -0.91 16.91 -15.22
N LEU A 167 -1.91 16.31 -14.55
CA LEU A 167 -3.33 16.63 -14.76
C LEU A 167 -3.64 18.11 -14.48
N LYS A 168 -3.05 18.66 -13.42
CA LYS A 168 -3.30 20.04 -13.01
C LYS A 168 -2.55 21.06 -13.86
N GLU A 169 -1.25 20.87 -14.08
CA GLU A 169 -0.40 21.88 -14.71
C GLU A 169 -0.40 21.77 -16.23
N LYS A 170 -0.41 20.54 -16.77
CA LYS A 170 -0.38 20.34 -18.23
C LYS A 170 -1.78 20.27 -18.83
N MET A 171 -2.70 19.55 -18.18
CA MET A 171 -4.04 19.30 -18.71
C MET A 171 -5.09 20.28 -18.17
N LYS A 172 -4.73 21.13 -17.19
CA LYS A 172 -5.60 22.16 -16.59
C LYS A 172 -6.94 21.62 -16.08
N VAL A 173 -6.95 20.38 -15.60
CA VAL A 173 -8.13 19.74 -15.04
C VAL A 173 -8.46 20.33 -13.67
N SER A 174 -9.75 20.54 -13.37
CA SER A 174 -10.20 21.08 -12.08
C SER A 174 -9.82 20.14 -10.92
N GLU A 175 -9.58 20.68 -9.72
CA GLU A 175 -9.16 19.89 -8.56
C GLU A 175 -10.16 18.77 -8.20
N SER A 176 -11.47 19.06 -8.34
CA SER A 176 -12.54 18.08 -8.10
C SER A 176 -12.50 16.91 -9.09
N SER A 177 -12.39 17.23 -10.39
CA SER A 177 -12.28 16.25 -11.46
C SER A 177 -11.00 15.43 -11.36
N THR A 178 -9.87 16.07 -11.02
CA THR A 178 -8.59 15.39 -10.80
C THR A 178 -8.68 14.37 -9.67
N THR A 179 -9.33 14.72 -8.55
CA THR A 179 -9.47 13.80 -7.41
C THR A 179 -10.34 12.59 -7.75
N LEU A 180 -11.45 12.80 -8.46
CA LEU A 180 -12.31 11.71 -8.97
C LEU A 180 -11.54 10.80 -9.92
N LEU A 181 -10.79 11.38 -10.86
CA LEU A 181 -10.04 10.64 -11.87
C LEU A 181 -8.91 9.82 -11.23
N LEU A 182 -8.20 10.39 -10.26
CA LEU A 182 -7.18 9.66 -9.50
C LEU A 182 -7.76 8.53 -8.66
N SER A 183 -8.96 8.70 -8.10
CA SER A 183 -9.64 7.64 -7.35
C SER A 183 -10.06 6.49 -8.27
N GLY A 184 -10.59 6.80 -9.47
CA GLY A 184 -10.89 5.78 -10.48
C GLY A 184 -9.65 5.05 -10.97
N LEU A 185 -8.55 5.78 -11.21
CA LEU A 185 -7.26 5.17 -11.58
C LEU A 185 -6.68 4.31 -10.45
N ALA A 186 -6.89 4.66 -9.19
CA ALA A 186 -6.46 3.85 -8.05
C ALA A 186 -7.14 2.47 -8.04
N VAL A 187 -8.45 2.43 -8.33
CA VAL A 187 -9.21 1.18 -8.46
C VAL A 187 -8.64 0.31 -9.59
N ILE A 188 -8.41 0.92 -10.76
CA ILE A 188 -7.82 0.22 -11.91
C ILE A 188 -6.42 -0.30 -11.58
N LEU A 189 -5.59 0.51 -10.91
CA LEU A 189 -4.25 0.12 -10.50
C LEU A 189 -4.26 -1.10 -9.56
N GLY A 190 -5.15 -1.11 -8.56
CA GLY A 190 -5.31 -2.25 -7.66
C GLY A 190 -5.72 -3.53 -8.40
N GLY A 191 -6.69 -3.42 -9.33
CA GLY A 191 -7.13 -4.56 -10.14
C GLY A 191 -6.08 -5.06 -11.14
N LEU A 192 -5.36 -4.17 -11.80
CA LEU A 192 -4.27 -4.55 -12.71
C LEU A 192 -3.15 -5.27 -11.97
N LEU A 193 -2.77 -4.77 -10.80
CA LEU A 193 -1.71 -5.40 -10.04
C LEU A 193 -2.12 -6.78 -9.50
N TRP A 194 -3.39 -6.97 -9.15
CA TRP A 194 -3.93 -8.28 -8.83
C TRP A 194 -3.72 -9.27 -9.99
N ILE A 195 -4.11 -8.90 -11.22
CA ILE A 195 -3.91 -9.75 -12.41
C ILE A 195 -2.43 -10.10 -12.61
N VAL A 196 -1.53 -9.14 -12.41
CA VAL A 196 -0.08 -9.38 -12.48
C VAL A 196 0.38 -10.33 -11.38
N THR A 197 -0.18 -10.20 -10.16
CA THR A 197 0.14 -11.06 -9.02
C THR A 197 -0.26 -12.51 -9.31
N GLU A 198 -1.47 -12.72 -9.81
CA GLU A 198 -1.97 -14.02 -10.27
C GLU A 198 -1.05 -14.65 -11.32
N PHE A 199 -0.69 -13.86 -12.34
CA PHE A 199 0.20 -14.33 -13.40
C PHE A 199 1.58 -14.73 -12.86
N VAL A 200 2.21 -13.88 -12.04
CA VAL A 200 3.55 -14.16 -11.47
C VAL A 200 3.52 -15.37 -10.54
N MET A 201 2.48 -15.51 -9.72
CA MET A 201 2.31 -16.67 -8.84
C MET A 201 2.08 -17.96 -9.63
N GLY A 202 1.29 -17.91 -10.71
CA GLY A 202 1.10 -19.04 -11.62
C GLY A 202 2.40 -19.50 -12.27
N VAL A 203 3.17 -18.56 -12.81
CA VAL A 203 4.48 -18.84 -13.41
C VAL A 203 5.47 -19.39 -12.38
N ALA A 204 5.53 -18.80 -11.18
CA ALA A 204 6.40 -19.28 -10.12
C ALA A 204 6.05 -20.73 -9.72
N LYS A 205 4.76 -21.06 -9.68
CA LYS A 205 4.30 -22.42 -9.38
C LYS A 205 4.77 -23.42 -10.43
N GLU A 206 4.69 -23.08 -11.72
CA GLU A 206 5.15 -23.96 -12.82
C GLU A 206 6.67 -24.14 -12.89
N ILE A 207 7.44 -23.17 -12.39
CA ILE A 207 8.91 -23.22 -12.42
C ILE A 207 9.49 -23.97 -11.21
N PHE A 208 8.86 -23.83 -10.03
CA PHE A 208 9.40 -24.31 -8.75
C PHE A 208 8.72 -25.58 -8.21
N LEU A 209 7.66 -26.10 -8.87
CA LEU A 209 7.03 -27.40 -8.59
C LEU A 209 7.16 -28.34 -9.80
#